data_AF-A0A9P4JKF1-F1
#
_entry.id   AF-A0A9P4JKF1-F1
#
_cell.length_a   1.000
_cell.length_b   1.000
_cell.length_c   1.000
_cell.angle_alpha   90.00
_cell.angle_beta   90.00
_cell.angle_gamma   90.00
#
_symmetry.space_group_name_H-M   'P 1'
#
loop_
_entity.id
_entity.type
_entity.pdbx_description
1 polymer ?
#
loop_
_entity_poly.entity_id
_entity_poly.type
_entity_poly.pdbx_seq_one_letter_code
_entity_poly.pdbx_strand_id
1 'polypeptide(L)'
;LILTVNVKSLQVGIKHKLMGVDADLRFVGIYPTNNAQACEKGWFCPYFFASARTPSVPRTNEFAICQFFGPFLGGDYAMAHKLVSESVHTLALCDPNPSVDIGTNRMVILFTGISPYRANMWSTSCHPGCGTVIFHLLDGCPALIVPVTNRAPICAWSPWTLSQIRASQYTVNPVAGGYRAQWQHEQICEWLDTIVSLPHLNPAVREKYVDVLGRSVSLVINGALALEKVPQPVLKKLDAEQAGIVIFRYWSVCSRDCRKTFSYSTLLNSV
;
A
#
# COMPACT_ATOMS: atom_id res chain seq x y z
N LEU A 1 -1.60 -20.38 -11.98
CA LEU A 1 -0.54 -19.57 -11.34
C LEU A 1 -0.57 -18.23 -12.05
N ILE A 2 -0.86 -17.13 -11.34
CA ILE A 2 -0.87 -15.80 -11.96
C ILE A 2 0.59 -15.39 -12.10
N LEU A 3 1.04 -15.05 -13.31
CA LEU A 3 2.40 -14.64 -13.60
C LEU A 3 2.39 -13.19 -14.06
N THR A 4 3.34 -12.39 -13.57
CA THR A 4 3.47 -11.03 -14.05
C THR A 4 4.08 -11.03 -15.44
N VAL A 5 3.35 -10.47 -16.41
CA VAL A 5 3.82 -10.29 -17.79
C VAL A 5 3.91 -8.82 -18.17
N ASN A 6 3.25 -7.94 -17.42
CA ASN A 6 3.23 -6.51 -17.68
C ASN A 6 3.28 -5.68 -16.38
N VAL A 7 3.86 -4.48 -16.48
CA VAL A 7 3.88 -3.49 -15.42
C VAL A 7 3.20 -2.22 -15.92
N LYS A 8 2.03 -1.91 -15.35
CA LYS A 8 1.32 -0.68 -15.62
C LYS A 8 1.86 0.43 -14.72
N SER A 9 2.29 1.54 -15.32
CA SER A 9 2.79 2.69 -14.58
C SER A 9 1.74 3.80 -14.57
N LEU A 10 1.43 4.32 -13.39
CA LEU A 10 0.46 5.38 -13.16
C LEU A 10 1.20 6.61 -12.66
N GLN A 11 1.28 7.66 -13.48
CA GLN A 11 1.77 8.94 -13.00
C GLN A 11 0.67 9.64 -12.21
N VAL A 12 0.93 9.95 -10.94
CA VAL A 12 -0.06 10.52 -10.04
C VAL A 12 0.38 11.89 -9.53
N GLY A 13 -0.41 12.91 -9.84
CA GLY A 13 -0.28 14.25 -9.27
C GLY A 13 -1.08 14.37 -7.97
N ILE A 14 -0.41 14.71 -6.87
CA ILE A 14 -1.00 14.89 -5.56
C ILE A 14 -1.08 16.38 -5.26
N LYS A 15 -2.25 17.00 -5.45
CA LYS A 15 -2.45 18.41 -5.09
C LYS A 15 -2.57 18.55 -3.57
N HIS A 16 -1.84 19.48 -2.98
CA HIS A 16 -1.92 19.78 -1.54
C HIS A 16 -1.74 21.27 -1.28
N LYS A 17 -2.30 21.74 -0.16
CA LYS A 17 -2.02 23.08 0.39
C LYS A 17 -1.14 23.02 1.65
N LEU A 18 -0.67 21.82 1.99
CA LEU A 18 0.16 21.58 3.15
C LEU A 18 1.57 22.12 2.92
N MET A 19 2.20 22.57 4.00
CA MET A 19 3.55 23.12 4.04
C MET A 19 4.36 22.36 5.08
N GLY A 20 4.87 21.18 4.73
CA GLY A 20 5.77 20.40 5.58
C GLY A 20 5.14 19.97 6.92
N VAL A 21 3.87 19.57 6.89
CA VAL A 21 3.14 19.16 8.11
C VAL A 21 3.56 17.73 8.48
N ASP A 22 3.77 17.46 9.76
CA ASP A 22 4.12 16.13 10.22
C ASP A 22 3.02 15.10 9.92
N ALA A 23 3.45 13.93 9.43
CA ALA A 23 2.58 12.79 9.26
C ALA A 23 2.37 12.08 10.61
N ASP A 24 1.11 11.88 11.03
CA ASP A 24 0.75 11.03 12.17
C ASP A 24 0.96 9.57 11.78
N LEU A 25 2.21 9.12 11.97
CA LEU A 25 2.65 7.76 11.78
C LEU A 25 2.60 6.99 13.11
N ARG A 26 2.01 5.79 13.05
CA ARG A 26 1.92 4.87 14.19
C ARG A 26 2.39 3.49 13.76
N PHE A 27 3.05 2.78 14.66
CA PHE A 27 3.71 1.51 14.35
C PHE A 27 3.07 0.37 15.14
N VAL A 28 2.84 -0.76 14.47
CA VAL A 28 2.30 -2.00 15.05
C VAL A 28 3.37 -3.07 15.00
N GLY A 29 3.39 -3.98 15.98
CA GLY A 29 4.35 -5.07 16.04
C GLY A 29 5.78 -4.55 16.13
N ILE A 30 6.04 -3.69 17.13
CA ILE A 30 7.33 -3.02 17.30
C ILE A 30 8.32 -3.97 17.98
N TYR A 31 9.52 -4.11 17.41
CA TYR A 31 10.61 -4.89 18.01
C TYR A 31 11.96 -4.16 17.82
N PRO A 32 12.99 -4.47 18.63
CA PRO A 32 14.31 -3.86 18.50
C PRO A 32 14.91 -4.09 17.12
N THR A 33 15.59 -3.08 16.57
CA THR A 33 16.29 -3.24 15.29
C THR A 33 17.58 -4.04 15.44
N ASN A 34 17.86 -4.88 14.44
CA ASN A 34 19.17 -5.51 14.27
C ASN A 34 20.14 -4.58 13.51
N ASN A 35 19.64 -3.54 12.84
CA ASN A 35 20.45 -2.59 12.07
C ASN A 35 19.84 -1.19 12.08
N ALA A 36 20.33 -0.31 12.97
CA ALA A 36 19.83 1.06 13.09
C ALA A 36 20.17 1.97 11.89
N GLN A 37 21.03 1.53 10.97
CA GLN A 37 21.35 2.26 9.74
C GLN A 37 20.45 1.86 8.56
N ALA A 38 19.67 0.79 8.72
CA ALA A 38 18.70 0.35 7.71
C ALA A 38 17.64 1.43 7.47
N CYS A 39 17.46 1.81 6.20
CA CYS A 39 16.49 2.81 5.77
C CYS A 39 15.31 2.19 5.00
N GLU A 40 15.38 0.90 4.67
CA GLU A 40 14.44 0.19 3.80
C GLU A 40 13.02 0.17 4.37
N LYS A 41 12.86 0.14 5.70
CA LYS A 41 11.56 0.24 6.37
C LYS A 41 10.78 1.52 6.02
N GLY A 42 11.50 2.57 5.63
CA GLY A 42 10.97 3.84 5.17
C GLY A 42 10.74 3.92 3.66
N TRP A 43 10.71 2.80 2.93
CA TRP A 43 10.56 2.81 1.46
C TRP A 43 9.32 3.55 0.97
N PHE A 44 8.24 3.64 1.77
CA PHE A 44 7.04 4.36 1.36
C PHE A 44 7.06 5.86 1.73
N CYS A 45 8.07 6.33 2.47
CA CYS A 45 8.23 7.74 2.84
C CYS A 45 8.23 8.74 1.66
N PRO A 46 8.75 8.43 0.46
CA PRO A 46 8.71 9.35 -0.68
C PRO A 46 7.30 9.74 -1.11
N TYR A 47 6.29 8.89 -0.89
CA TYR A 47 4.89 9.26 -1.12
C TYR A 47 4.45 10.42 -0.21
N PHE A 48 4.78 10.36 1.07
CA PHE A 48 4.48 11.42 2.03
C PHE A 48 5.24 12.70 1.69
N PHE A 49 6.52 12.58 1.34
CA PHE A 49 7.33 13.70 0.88
C PHE A 49 6.70 14.43 -0.32
N ALA A 50 6.29 13.69 -1.36
CA ALA A 50 5.63 14.28 -2.52
C ALA A 50 4.31 14.98 -2.16
N SER A 51 3.60 14.49 -1.14
CA SER A 51 2.37 15.10 -0.63
C SER A 51 2.58 16.22 0.41
N ALA A 52 3.82 16.72 0.57
CA ALA A 52 4.25 17.71 1.58
C ALA A 52 3.87 17.34 3.03
N ARG A 53 3.97 16.04 3.33
CA ARG A 53 3.85 15.48 4.67
C ARG A 53 5.22 14.98 5.10
N THR A 54 5.63 15.30 6.32
CA THR A 54 6.94 14.91 6.86
C THR A 54 6.81 13.58 7.60
N PRO A 55 7.27 12.44 7.05
CA PRO A 55 7.25 11.17 7.76
C PRO A 55 8.40 11.08 8.76
N SER A 56 8.13 10.56 9.96
CA SER A 56 9.14 10.22 10.96
C SER A 56 9.08 8.73 11.30
N VAL A 57 10.11 7.98 10.92
CA VAL A 57 10.21 6.54 11.15
C VAL A 57 11.37 6.26 12.12
N PRO A 58 11.13 5.58 13.25
CA PRO A 58 12.16 5.34 14.24
C PRO A 58 13.25 4.41 13.70
N ARG A 59 14.51 4.79 13.89
CA ARG A 59 15.65 3.97 13.46
C ARG A 59 15.91 2.80 14.40
N THR A 60 15.71 3.00 15.70
CA THR A 60 16.00 2.04 16.79
C THR A 60 15.08 0.82 16.81
N ASN A 61 13.97 0.88 16.09
CA ASN A 61 12.92 -0.14 16.14
C ASN A 61 12.53 -0.55 14.73
N GLU A 62 12.24 -1.83 14.57
CA GLU A 62 11.47 -2.35 13.44
C GLU A 62 9.99 -2.42 13.80
N PHE A 63 9.14 -2.61 12.80
CA PHE A 63 7.70 -2.70 12.97
C PHE A 63 7.11 -3.72 11.99
N ALA A 64 5.93 -4.25 12.28
CA ALA A 64 5.18 -5.10 11.38
C ALA A 64 4.47 -4.26 10.30
N ILE A 65 3.78 -3.19 10.73
CA ILE A 65 3.02 -2.28 9.86
C ILE A 65 3.22 -0.84 10.34
N CYS A 66 3.52 0.06 9.41
CA CYS A 66 3.41 1.49 9.66
C CYS A 66 2.06 1.99 9.17
N GLN A 67 1.38 2.77 9.99
CA GLN A 67 0.03 3.29 9.78
C GLN A 67 0.06 4.80 9.75
N PHE A 68 -0.71 5.40 8.85
CA PHE A 68 -0.83 6.84 8.67
C PHE A 68 -2.27 7.31 8.93
N PHE A 69 -2.44 8.23 9.90
CA PHE A 69 -3.76 8.73 10.31
C PHE A 69 -4.06 10.17 9.89
N GLY A 70 -3.07 10.94 9.44
CA GLY A 70 -3.27 12.29 8.94
C GLY A 70 -1.99 13.10 8.83
N PRO A 71 -2.01 14.28 8.20
CA PRO A 71 -3.19 14.97 7.67
C PRO A 71 -3.73 14.33 6.37
N PHE A 72 -5.05 14.17 6.32
CA PHE A 72 -5.75 13.57 5.18
C PHE A 72 -5.77 14.51 3.97
N LEU A 73 -5.52 13.95 2.78
CA LEU A 73 -5.71 14.63 1.50
C LEU A 73 -6.80 13.91 0.70
N GLY A 74 -7.66 14.67 0.01
CA GLY A 74 -8.63 14.06 -0.93
C GLY A 74 -7.96 13.21 -2.03
N GLY A 75 -6.69 13.50 -2.34
CA GLY A 75 -5.86 12.69 -3.24
C GLY A 75 -5.56 11.28 -2.73
N ASP A 76 -5.50 11.06 -1.40
CA ASP A 76 -5.25 9.72 -0.83
C ASP A 76 -6.40 8.77 -1.18
N TYR A 77 -7.63 9.29 -1.14
CA TYR A 77 -8.84 8.56 -1.50
C TYR A 77 -8.95 8.32 -3.01
N ALA A 78 -8.72 9.36 -3.82
CA ALA A 78 -8.74 9.23 -5.27
C ALA A 78 -7.67 8.25 -5.78
N MET A 79 -6.51 8.22 -5.11
CA MET A 79 -5.46 7.23 -5.36
C MET A 79 -6.00 5.81 -5.16
N ALA A 80 -6.59 5.52 -4.00
CA ALA A 80 -7.12 4.20 -3.68
C ALA A 80 -8.14 3.72 -4.74
N HIS A 81 -9.05 4.60 -5.17
CA HIS A 81 -10.00 4.30 -6.25
C HIS A 81 -9.31 3.96 -7.55
N LYS A 82 -8.30 4.75 -7.93
CA LYS A 82 -7.55 4.52 -9.15
C LYS A 82 -6.79 3.19 -9.09
N LEU A 83 -6.13 2.90 -7.97
CA LEU A 83 -5.43 1.63 -7.76
C LEU A 83 -6.38 0.43 -7.89
N VAL A 84 -7.58 0.50 -7.30
CA VAL A 84 -8.60 -0.56 -7.44
C VAL A 84 -9.05 -0.69 -8.90
N SER A 85 -9.33 0.42 -9.58
CA SER A 85 -9.82 0.39 -10.97
C SER A 85 -8.77 -0.11 -11.98
N GLU A 86 -7.49 0.08 -11.68
CA GLU A 86 -6.38 -0.29 -12.55
C GLU A 86 -5.76 -1.65 -12.18
N SER A 87 -6.22 -2.27 -11.08
CA SER A 87 -5.82 -3.62 -10.69
C SER A 87 -6.47 -4.64 -11.60
N VAL A 88 -5.65 -5.49 -12.23
CA VAL A 88 -6.13 -6.52 -13.18
C VAL A 88 -6.87 -7.64 -12.47
N HIS A 89 -6.40 -8.02 -11.27
CA HIS A 89 -6.96 -9.09 -10.47
C HIS A 89 -7.28 -8.59 -9.07
N THR A 90 -8.50 -8.83 -8.64
CA THR A 90 -9.01 -8.31 -7.36
C THR A 90 -9.65 -9.43 -6.55
N LEU A 91 -9.18 -9.62 -5.32
CA LEU A 91 -9.71 -10.53 -4.32
C LEU A 91 -10.58 -9.71 -3.36
N ALA A 92 -11.88 -9.67 -3.61
CA ALA A 92 -12.80 -8.79 -2.87
C ALA A 92 -13.59 -9.58 -1.80
N LEU A 93 -13.39 -9.23 -0.52
CA LEU A 93 -14.16 -9.80 0.60
C LEU A 93 -15.46 -9.01 0.89
N CYS A 94 -15.64 -7.88 0.24
CA CYS A 94 -16.86 -7.07 0.18
C CYS A 94 -17.02 -6.51 -1.24
N ASP A 95 -18.11 -5.80 -1.53
CA ASP A 95 -18.27 -5.12 -2.82
C ASP A 95 -17.11 -4.12 -3.02
N PRO A 96 -16.27 -4.26 -4.06
CA PRO A 96 -15.11 -3.41 -4.27
C PRO A 96 -15.46 -2.05 -4.89
N ASN A 97 -16.66 -1.89 -5.46
CA ASN A 97 -17.07 -0.73 -6.22
C ASN A 97 -17.19 0.51 -5.32
N PRO A 98 -16.41 1.58 -5.57
CA PRO A 98 -16.48 2.81 -4.79
C PRO A 98 -17.79 3.59 -4.98
N SER A 99 -18.65 3.21 -5.93
CA SER A 99 -19.98 3.82 -6.07
C SER A 99 -21.02 3.17 -5.15
N VAL A 100 -20.77 1.96 -4.66
CA VAL A 100 -21.68 1.22 -3.79
C VAL A 100 -21.39 1.57 -2.35
N ASP A 101 -22.41 2.04 -1.62
CA ASP A 101 -22.30 2.21 -0.17
C ASP A 101 -22.59 0.88 0.53
N ILE A 102 -21.59 0.37 1.25
CA ILE A 102 -21.73 -0.82 2.10
C ILE A 102 -21.88 -0.46 3.58
N GLY A 103 -22.00 0.84 3.92
CA GLY A 103 -22.12 1.29 5.31
C GLY A 103 -20.79 1.38 6.08
N THR A 104 -19.66 1.08 5.43
CA THR A 104 -18.33 1.19 6.05
C THR A 104 -17.23 1.49 5.01
N ASN A 105 -16.05 1.86 5.51
CA ASN A 105 -14.86 2.05 4.69
C ASN A 105 -14.30 0.71 4.18
N ARG A 106 -13.44 0.77 3.18
CA ARG A 106 -12.72 -0.35 2.59
C ARG A 106 -11.24 -0.05 2.60
N MET A 107 -10.42 -1.10 2.55
CA MET A 107 -9.01 -0.97 2.22
C MET A 107 -8.68 -1.82 1.01
N VAL A 108 -7.84 -1.27 0.14
CA VAL A 108 -7.14 -2.03 -0.91
C VAL A 108 -5.74 -2.32 -0.41
N ILE A 109 -5.36 -3.60 -0.39
CA ILE A 109 -4.05 -4.13 -0.05
C ILE A 109 -3.45 -4.63 -1.35
N LEU A 110 -2.29 -4.12 -1.76
CA LEU A 110 -1.63 -4.58 -2.98
C LEU A 110 -0.12 -4.47 -2.86
N PHE A 111 0.58 -5.25 -3.68
CA PHE A 111 2.00 -5.06 -3.91
C PHE A 111 2.20 -4.04 -5.05
N THR A 112 3.02 -3.02 -4.81
CA THR A 112 3.32 -1.96 -5.79
C THR A 112 4.74 -1.47 -5.64
N GLY A 113 5.26 -0.78 -6.66
CA GLY A 113 6.46 0.04 -6.52
C GLY A 113 6.17 1.51 -6.78
N ILE A 114 7.01 2.37 -6.22
CA ILE A 114 6.99 3.80 -6.49
C ILE A 114 8.30 4.24 -7.15
N SER A 115 8.22 5.22 -8.03
CA SER A 115 9.39 5.87 -8.62
C SER A 115 9.20 7.38 -8.72
N PRO A 116 10.31 8.14 -8.73
CA PRO A 116 10.24 9.59 -8.83
C PRO A 116 9.74 10.01 -10.21
N TYR A 117 9.09 11.17 -10.27
CA TYR A 117 8.51 11.70 -11.51
C TYR A 117 9.53 11.88 -12.65
N ARG A 118 10.74 12.37 -12.36
CA ARG A 118 11.75 12.67 -13.38
C ARG A 118 13.17 12.38 -12.91
N ALA A 119 14.00 11.96 -13.87
CA ALA A 119 15.46 11.87 -13.74
C ALA A 119 15.95 11.05 -12.53
N ASN A 120 15.16 10.06 -12.08
CA ASN A 120 15.47 9.22 -10.92
C ASN A 120 15.78 10.03 -9.63
N MET A 121 15.21 11.24 -9.50
CA MET A 121 15.46 12.12 -8.35
C MET A 121 14.18 12.40 -7.57
N TRP A 122 14.12 11.94 -6.32
CA TRP A 122 12.96 12.15 -5.43
C TRP A 122 12.67 13.63 -5.12
N SER A 123 13.69 14.48 -5.13
CA SER A 123 13.52 15.94 -4.98
C SER A 123 12.62 16.54 -6.07
N THR A 124 12.55 15.93 -7.26
CA THR A 124 11.67 16.36 -8.36
C THR A 124 10.22 15.90 -8.19
N SER A 125 9.92 15.10 -7.16
CA SER A 125 8.57 14.59 -6.90
C SER A 125 7.76 15.53 -6.01
N CYS A 126 8.36 16.59 -5.46
CA CYS A 126 7.70 17.61 -4.66
C CYS A 126 7.83 18.97 -5.34
N HIS A 127 6.71 19.59 -5.70
CA HIS A 127 6.64 20.96 -6.20
C HIS A 127 5.73 21.79 -5.28
N PRO A 128 5.86 23.12 -5.26
CA PRO A 128 4.94 23.98 -4.51
C PRO A 128 3.48 23.68 -4.88
N GLY A 129 2.70 23.23 -3.90
CA GLY A 129 1.27 22.92 -4.04
C GLY A 129 0.92 21.61 -4.78
N CYS A 130 1.91 20.85 -5.27
CA CYS A 130 1.68 19.59 -5.95
C CYS A 130 2.87 18.63 -5.87
N GLY A 131 2.63 17.38 -5.51
CA GLY A 131 3.56 16.28 -5.71
C GLY A 131 3.30 15.53 -7.01
N THR A 132 4.31 14.85 -7.54
CA THR A 132 4.12 13.88 -8.62
C THR A 132 4.93 12.63 -8.31
N VAL A 133 4.28 11.46 -8.27
CA VAL A 133 4.91 10.15 -8.03
C VAL A 133 4.35 9.16 -9.05
N ILE A 134 5.18 8.22 -9.48
CA ILE A 134 4.74 7.14 -10.37
C ILE A 134 4.52 5.88 -9.54
N PHE A 135 3.35 5.26 -9.67
CA PHE A 135 3.03 3.96 -9.09
C PHE A 135 3.14 2.87 -10.15
N HIS A 136 3.68 1.71 -9.78
CA HIS A 136 3.83 0.56 -10.65
C HIS A 136 2.91 -0.57 -10.16
N LEU A 137 1.91 -0.90 -10.97
CA LEU A 137 1.00 -2.02 -10.76
C LEU A 137 1.46 -3.21 -11.58
N LEU A 138 1.52 -4.37 -10.95
CA LEU A 138 1.95 -5.61 -11.58
C LEU A 138 0.72 -6.49 -11.79
N ASP A 139 0.48 -6.90 -13.03
CA ASP A 139 -0.68 -7.72 -13.37
C ASP A 139 -0.68 -9.09 -12.66
N GLY A 140 0.50 -9.64 -12.37
CA GLY A 140 0.64 -10.88 -11.61
C GLY A 140 0.42 -10.78 -10.10
N CYS A 141 0.25 -9.58 -9.54
CA CYS A 141 -0.01 -9.37 -8.12
C CYS A 141 -1.48 -8.98 -7.90
N PRO A 142 -2.31 -9.82 -7.27
CA PRO A 142 -3.70 -9.47 -7.02
C PRO A 142 -3.81 -8.36 -5.95
N ALA A 143 -4.84 -7.53 -6.06
CA ALA A 143 -5.23 -6.58 -5.03
C ALA A 143 -6.30 -7.21 -4.13
N LEU A 144 -6.11 -7.18 -2.81
CA LEU A 144 -7.08 -7.63 -1.82
C LEU A 144 -7.92 -6.45 -1.33
N ILE A 145 -9.24 -6.62 -1.30
CA ILE A 145 -10.18 -5.60 -0.82
C ILE A 145 -10.94 -6.14 0.38
N VAL A 146 -10.87 -5.41 1.50
CA VAL A 146 -11.51 -5.77 2.75
C VAL A 146 -12.35 -4.61 3.29
N PRO A 147 -13.52 -4.87 3.90
CA PRO A 147 -14.27 -3.85 4.61
C PRO A 147 -13.58 -3.57 5.95
N VAL A 148 -13.43 -2.30 6.32
CA VAL A 148 -12.73 -1.89 7.53
C VAL A 148 -13.56 -0.91 8.34
N THR A 149 -13.33 -0.89 9.65
CA THR A 149 -13.95 0.04 10.59
C THR A 149 -13.41 1.47 10.42
N ASN A 150 -14.05 2.43 11.08
CA ASN A 150 -13.59 3.83 11.13
C ASN A 150 -12.23 4.02 11.83
N ARG A 151 -11.76 3.01 12.58
CA ARG A 151 -10.44 2.98 13.24
C ARG A 151 -9.29 2.70 12.27
N ALA A 152 -9.58 2.24 11.06
CA ALA A 152 -8.54 1.95 10.08
C ALA A 152 -7.78 3.22 9.68
N PRO A 153 -6.45 3.17 9.47
CA PRO A 153 -5.68 4.32 9.03
C PRO A 153 -6.07 4.74 7.60
N ILE A 154 -5.61 5.93 7.18
CA ILE A 154 -5.79 6.41 5.79
C ILE A 154 -4.94 5.57 4.84
N CYS A 155 -3.70 5.31 5.24
CA CYS A 155 -2.75 4.50 4.49
C CYS A 155 -1.91 3.68 5.47
N ALA A 156 -1.40 2.53 5.04
CA ALA A 156 -0.43 1.75 5.79
C ALA A 156 0.51 1.02 4.83
N TRP A 157 1.67 0.59 5.31
CA TRP A 157 2.59 -0.25 4.54
C TRP A 157 3.35 -1.22 5.43
N SER A 158 3.77 -2.33 4.82
CA SER A 158 4.73 -3.28 5.40
C SER A 158 6.16 -2.78 5.15
N PRO A 159 7.09 -2.91 6.10
CA PRO A 159 8.48 -2.42 5.94
C PRO A 159 9.27 -3.20 4.88
N TRP A 160 8.82 -4.41 4.54
CA TRP A 160 9.53 -5.32 3.66
C TRP A 160 9.51 -4.86 2.20
N THR A 161 10.69 -4.78 1.58
CA THR A 161 10.88 -4.38 0.19
C THR A 161 11.07 -5.57 -0.76
N LEU A 162 10.87 -5.37 -2.06
CA LEU A 162 11.14 -6.38 -3.08
C LEU A 162 12.59 -6.85 -3.06
N SER A 163 13.52 -5.95 -2.77
CA SER A 163 14.95 -6.27 -2.63
C SER A 163 15.16 -7.33 -1.54
N GLN A 164 14.54 -7.15 -0.37
CA GLN A 164 14.60 -8.10 0.74
C GLN A 164 13.87 -9.41 0.44
N ILE A 165 12.72 -9.34 -0.23
CA ILE A 165 11.96 -10.51 -0.68
C ILE A 165 12.83 -11.38 -1.59
N ARG A 166 13.46 -10.78 -2.62
CA ARG A 166 14.36 -11.48 -3.55
C ARG A 166 15.59 -12.05 -2.86
N ALA A 167 16.23 -11.27 -2.00
CA ALA A 167 17.42 -11.72 -1.26
C ALA A 167 17.12 -12.99 -0.44
N SER A 168 15.94 -13.06 0.19
CA SER A 168 15.53 -14.22 0.99
C SER A 168 15.45 -15.53 0.19
N GLN A 169 15.14 -15.46 -1.12
CA GLN A 169 14.97 -16.65 -1.98
C GLN A 169 16.31 -17.34 -2.29
N TYR A 170 17.41 -16.57 -2.30
CA TYR A 170 18.76 -17.09 -2.56
C TYR A 170 19.55 -17.38 -1.29
N THR A 171 18.99 -17.10 -0.11
CA THR A 171 19.71 -17.22 1.16
C THR A 171 19.64 -18.66 1.67
N VAL A 172 20.76 -19.39 1.60
CA VAL A 172 20.86 -20.79 2.09
C VAL A 172 20.82 -20.87 3.62
N ASN A 173 21.38 -19.87 4.31
CA ASN A 173 21.36 -19.75 5.77
C ASN A 173 20.67 -18.44 6.18
N PRO A 174 19.37 -18.46 6.52
CA PRO A 174 18.61 -17.24 6.79
C PRO A 174 19.23 -16.47 7.96
N VAL A 175 19.64 -15.23 7.68
CA VAL A 175 20.18 -14.32 8.68
C VAL A 175 19.09 -13.96 9.69
N ALA A 176 19.45 -13.86 10.97
CA ALA A 176 18.53 -13.41 12.01
C ALA A 176 17.98 -12.01 11.67
N GLY A 177 16.65 -11.89 11.57
CA GLY A 177 15.97 -10.65 11.16
C GLY A 177 15.83 -10.46 9.65
N GLY A 178 16.22 -11.43 8.82
CA GLY A 178 15.94 -11.44 7.39
C GLY A 178 14.45 -11.62 7.08
N TYR A 179 14.06 -11.28 5.85
CA TYR A 179 12.68 -11.44 5.38
C TYR A 179 12.21 -12.90 5.43
N ARG A 180 10.98 -13.12 5.89
CA ARG A 180 10.28 -14.41 5.85
C ARG A 180 8.83 -14.20 5.45
N ALA A 181 8.39 -14.86 4.37
CA ALA A 181 7.04 -14.71 3.85
C ALA A 181 5.95 -15.06 4.88
N GLN A 182 6.15 -16.14 5.64
CA GLN A 182 5.23 -16.54 6.70
C GLN A 182 5.11 -15.48 7.80
N TRP A 183 6.22 -14.83 8.15
CA TRP A 183 6.21 -13.78 9.16
C TRP A 183 5.48 -12.53 8.68
N GLN A 184 5.72 -12.09 7.43
CA GLN A 184 4.96 -10.99 6.83
C GLN A 184 3.46 -11.32 6.74
N HIS A 185 3.12 -12.57 6.40
CA HIS A 185 1.74 -13.05 6.35
C HIS A 185 1.06 -12.94 7.72
N GLU A 186 1.69 -13.46 8.77
CA GLU A 186 1.19 -13.37 10.15
C GLU A 186 1.00 -11.91 10.58
N GLN A 187 1.99 -11.07 10.34
CA GLN A 187 1.97 -9.64 10.66
C GLN A 187 0.81 -8.88 10.00
N ILE A 188 0.57 -9.14 8.70
CA ILE A 188 -0.53 -8.50 7.96
C ILE A 188 -1.88 -9.02 8.46
N CYS A 189 -2.02 -10.34 8.65
CA CYS A 189 -3.28 -10.94 9.11
C CYS A 189 -3.65 -10.47 10.53
N GLU A 190 -2.70 -10.48 11.47
CA GLU A 190 -2.89 -10.01 12.84
C GLU A 190 -3.32 -8.53 12.84
N TRP A 191 -2.63 -7.68 12.06
CA TRP A 191 -3.01 -6.28 11.95
C TRP A 191 -4.39 -6.09 11.33
N LEU A 192 -4.72 -6.80 10.24
CA LEU A 192 -6.02 -6.70 9.58
C LEU A 192 -7.17 -7.11 10.49
N ASP A 193 -7.00 -8.14 11.33
CA ASP A 193 -8.03 -8.60 12.27
C ASP A 193 -8.47 -7.49 13.24
N THR A 194 -7.58 -6.54 13.57
CA THR A 194 -7.90 -5.40 14.45
C THR A 194 -8.81 -4.35 13.81
N ILE A 195 -8.85 -4.27 12.47
CA ILE A 195 -9.53 -3.20 11.72
C ILE A 195 -10.64 -3.68 10.80
N VAL A 196 -10.68 -4.96 10.42
CA VAL A 196 -11.70 -5.52 9.52
C VAL A 196 -13.08 -5.45 10.14
N SER A 197 -14.08 -5.11 9.32
CA SER A 197 -15.47 -5.00 9.73
C SER A 197 -16.26 -6.25 9.35
N LEU A 198 -16.33 -7.23 10.26
CA LEU A 198 -17.00 -8.51 10.04
C LEU A 198 -18.48 -8.42 9.57
N PRO A 199 -19.30 -7.47 10.07
CA PRO A 199 -20.69 -7.33 9.62
C PRO A 199 -20.81 -6.98 8.13
N HIS A 200 -19.78 -6.34 7.55
CA HIS A 200 -19.78 -5.85 6.18
C HIS A 200 -19.03 -6.76 5.21
N LEU A 201 -18.50 -7.89 5.68
CA LEU A 201 -18.02 -8.96 4.81
C LEU A 201 -19.17 -9.54 3.99
N ASN A 202 -18.85 -10.02 2.80
CA ASN A 202 -19.76 -10.84 2.01
C ASN A 202 -20.30 -11.99 2.88
N PRO A 203 -21.63 -12.21 2.95
CA PRO A 203 -22.22 -13.26 3.77
C PRO A 203 -21.58 -14.64 3.57
N ALA A 204 -21.18 -14.96 2.33
CA ALA A 204 -20.53 -16.24 2.00
C ALA A 204 -19.13 -16.43 2.63
N VAL A 205 -18.47 -15.33 3.02
CA VAL A 205 -17.11 -15.33 3.59
C VAL A 205 -17.13 -15.28 5.11
N ARG A 206 -18.18 -14.74 5.73
CA ARG A 206 -18.21 -14.35 7.16
C ARG A 206 -17.86 -15.50 8.12
N GLU A 207 -18.40 -16.70 7.88
CA GLU A 207 -18.15 -17.87 8.73
C GLU A 207 -16.73 -18.44 8.60
N LYS A 208 -16.07 -18.18 7.46
CA LYS A 208 -14.72 -18.71 7.13
C LYS A 208 -13.71 -17.57 6.96
N TYR A 209 -13.97 -16.42 7.59
CA TYR A 209 -13.25 -15.19 7.25
C TYR A 209 -11.75 -15.32 7.51
N VAL A 210 -11.35 -15.98 8.60
CA VAL A 210 -9.94 -16.19 8.97
C VAL A 210 -9.20 -16.94 7.87
N ASP A 211 -9.74 -18.07 7.43
CA ASP A 211 -9.15 -18.89 6.36
C ASP A 211 -9.10 -18.14 5.03
N VAL A 212 -10.19 -17.46 4.67
CA VAL A 212 -10.29 -16.72 3.41
C VAL A 212 -9.35 -15.51 3.41
N LEU A 213 -9.26 -14.78 4.52
CA LEU A 213 -8.34 -13.65 4.69
C LEU A 213 -6.89 -14.12 4.60
N GLY A 214 -6.52 -15.16 5.36
CA GLY A 214 -5.15 -15.70 5.34
C GLY A 214 -4.74 -16.19 3.94
N ARG A 215 -5.63 -16.91 3.24
CA ARG A 215 -5.38 -17.30 1.84
C ARG A 215 -5.26 -16.10 0.90
N SER A 216 -6.09 -15.08 1.08
CA SER A 216 -6.06 -13.87 0.24
C SER A 216 -4.78 -13.07 0.44
N VAL A 217 -4.34 -12.88 1.69
CA VAL A 217 -3.05 -12.24 2.02
C VAL A 217 -1.90 -13.07 1.46
N SER A 218 -1.94 -14.40 1.61
CA SER A 218 -0.95 -15.30 1.03
C SER A 218 -0.86 -15.17 -0.49
N LEU A 219 -1.99 -14.98 -1.20
CA LEU A 219 -1.98 -14.76 -2.65
C LEU A 219 -1.31 -13.43 -3.04
N VAL A 220 -1.48 -12.36 -2.26
CA VAL A 220 -0.78 -11.08 -2.49
C VAL A 220 0.74 -11.25 -2.30
N ILE A 221 1.16 -11.89 -1.20
CA ILE A 221 2.58 -12.15 -0.91
C ILE A 221 3.20 -13.09 -1.95
N ASN A 222 2.49 -14.15 -2.33
CA ASN A 222 2.94 -15.08 -3.37
C ASN A 222 3.07 -14.41 -4.74
N GLY A 223 2.22 -13.43 -5.05
CA GLY A 223 2.38 -12.57 -6.22
C GLY A 223 3.73 -11.85 -6.22
N ALA A 224 4.12 -11.28 -5.08
CA ALA A 224 5.41 -10.62 -4.90
C ALA A 224 6.60 -11.59 -5.01
N LEU A 225 6.50 -12.77 -4.39
CA LEU A 225 7.53 -13.83 -4.49
C LEU A 225 7.70 -14.35 -5.92
N ALA A 226 6.60 -14.42 -6.69
CA ALA A 226 6.63 -14.86 -8.08
C ALA A 226 7.37 -13.89 -9.01
N LEU A 227 7.61 -12.63 -8.59
CA LEU A 227 8.34 -11.63 -9.37
C LEU A 227 9.80 -12.00 -9.64
N GLU A 228 10.35 -12.97 -8.90
CA GLU A 228 11.66 -13.55 -9.17
C GLU A 228 11.76 -14.16 -10.59
N LYS A 229 10.67 -14.79 -11.03
CA LYS A 229 10.62 -15.52 -12.32
C LYS A 229 10.32 -14.61 -13.50
N VAL A 230 10.11 -13.32 -13.26
CA VAL A 230 9.70 -12.36 -14.27
C VAL A 230 10.95 -11.81 -14.96
N PRO A 231 10.98 -11.76 -16.30
CA PRO A 231 12.13 -11.24 -17.03
C PRO A 231 12.48 -9.81 -16.61
N GLN A 232 13.77 -9.54 -16.40
CA GLN A 232 14.28 -8.20 -16.05
C GLN A 232 13.80 -7.07 -16.96
N PRO A 233 13.63 -7.24 -18.29
CA PRO A 233 13.08 -6.19 -19.15
C PRO A 233 11.69 -5.69 -18.72
N VAL A 234 10.84 -6.58 -18.18
CA VAL A 234 9.50 -6.24 -17.69
C VAL A 234 9.59 -5.42 -16.40
N LEU A 235 10.56 -5.74 -15.54
CA LEU A 235 10.76 -5.09 -14.24
C LEU A 235 11.74 -3.91 -14.27
N LYS A 236 12.29 -3.55 -15.44
CA LYS A 236 13.31 -2.50 -15.58
C LYS A 236 12.91 -1.14 -15.00
N LYS A 237 11.60 -0.84 -14.97
CA LYS A 237 11.04 0.41 -14.42
C LYS A 237 10.78 0.36 -12.92
N LEU A 238 10.89 -0.82 -12.30
CA LEU A 238 10.58 -1.05 -10.89
C LEU A 238 11.85 -0.96 -10.05
N ASP A 239 11.91 0.01 -9.15
CA ASP A 239 12.92 0.05 -8.11
C ASP A 239 12.58 -0.97 -7.01
N ALA A 240 13.45 -1.96 -6.80
CA ALA A 240 13.22 -3.02 -5.84
C ALA A 240 13.34 -2.57 -4.38
N GLU A 241 14.04 -1.47 -4.11
CA GLU A 241 14.13 -0.88 -2.77
C GLU A 241 12.89 -0.05 -2.43
N GLN A 242 12.13 0.35 -3.45
CA GLN A 242 10.94 1.21 -3.35
C GLN A 242 9.67 0.49 -3.79
N ALA A 243 9.65 -0.83 -3.59
CA ALA A 243 8.52 -1.68 -3.90
C ALA A 243 8.19 -2.63 -2.75
N GLY A 244 6.91 -2.77 -2.43
CA GLY A 244 6.43 -3.52 -1.28
C GLY A 244 4.90 -3.53 -1.19
N ILE A 245 4.37 -4.03 -0.08
CA ILE A 245 2.92 -4.05 0.17
C ILE A 245 2.47 -2.72 0.77
N VAL A 246 1.51 -2.08 0.11
CA VAL A 246 0.84 -0.86 0.56
C VAL A 246 -0.65 -1.09 0.69
N ILE A 247 -1.25 -0.27 1.54
CA ILE A 247 -2.63 -0.39 1.95
C ILE A 247 -3.25 1.00 1.94
N PHE A 248 -4.34 1.17 1.20
CA PHE A 248 -5.04 2.45 1.10
C PHE A 248 -6.50 2.30 1.48
N ARG A 249 -6.97 3.22 2.34
CA ARG A 249 -8.38 3.29 2.72
C ARG A 249 -9.17 4.11 1.71
N TYR A 250 -10.36 3.61 1.38
CA TYR A 250 -11.35 4.33 0.60
C TYR A 250 -12.77 4.04 1.10
N TRP A 251 -13.73 4.79 0.61
CA TRP A 251 -15.15 4.78 0.99
C TRP A 251 -16.00 4.97 -0.27
N SER A 252 -17.32 5.06 -0.10
CA SER A 252 -18.26 5.26 -1.21
C SER A 252 -18.40 6.72 -1.62
N VAL A 253 -18.32 7.04 -2.90
CA VAL A 253 -18.53 8.40 -3.44
C VAL A 253 -19.93 8.95 -3.07
N CYS A 254 -20.91 8.06 -2.84
CA CYS A 254 -22.30 8.43 -2.55
C CYS A 254 -22.56 8.78 -1.06
N SER A 255 -21.60 8.53 -0.16
CA SER A 255 -21.78 8.81 1.28
C SER A 255 -21.93 10.32 1.53
N ARG A 256 -23.12 10.72 2.01
CA ARG A 256 -23.67 12.08 1.96
C ARG A 256 -22.95 13.12 2.84
N ASP A 257 -21.97 12.74 3.65
CA ASP A 257 -21.32 13.64 4.61
C ASP A 257 -20.05 14.36 4.11
N CYS A 258 -19.54 14.02 2.93
CA CYS A 258 -18.32 14.66 2.42
C CYS A 258 -18.53 16.06 1.80
N ARG A 259 -19.77 16.58 1.79
CA ARG A 259 -20.09 17.89 1.21
C ARG A 259 -19.71 19.09 2.07
N LYS A 260 -19.24 18.91 3.31
CA LYS A 260 -18.82 20.02 4.18
C LYS A 260 -17.32 20.34 4.13
N THR A 261 -16.52 19.58 3.39
CA THR A 261 -15.07 19.84 3.30
C THR A 261 -14.54 19.44 1.93
N PHE A 262 -14.40 20.44 1.05
CA PHE A 262 -13.60 20.42 -0.19
C PHE A 262 -14.35 20.20 -1.52
N SER A 263 -14.56 21.33 -2.21
CA SER A 263 -14.56 21.41 -3.67
C SER A 263 -13.11 21.40 -4.15
N TYR A 264 -12.72 20.48 -5.04
CA TYR A 264 -11.79 20.75 -6.15
C TYR A 264 -11.80 19.58 -7.15
N SER A 265 -11.85 19.96 -8.43
CA SER A 265 -11.73 19.08 -9.59
C SER A 265 -10.38 18.36 -9.62
N THR A 266 -10.42 17.04 -9.66
CA THR A 266 -9.26 16.18 -9.94
C THR A 266 -9.35 15.72 -11.38
N LEU A 267 -8.51 16.30 -12.25
CA LEU A 267 -8.19 15.73 -13.55
C LEU A 267 -7.02 14.75 -13.34
N LEU A 268 -7.34 13.47 -13.19
CA LEU A 268 -6.39 12.38 -13.38
C LEU A 268 -6.24 12.19 -14.89
N ASN A 269 -5.29 12.89 -15.50
CA ASN A 269 -4.94 12.63 -16.90
C ASN A 269 -4.01 11.41 -16.94
N SER A 270 -4.52 10.28 -17.44
CA SER A 270 -3.70 9.18 -17.92
C SER A 270 -3.08 9.61 -19.25
N VAL A 271 -1.75 9.67 -19.31
CA VAL A 271 -0.98 9.68 -20.57
C VAL A 271 -0.38 8.30 -20.75
#